data_AF-A0A150FXY2-F1
#
_entry.id   AF-A0A150FXY2-F1
#
_cell.length_a   1.000
_cell.length_b   1.000
_cell.length_c   1.000
_cell.angle_alpha   90.00
_cell.angle_beta   90.00
_cell.angle_gamma   90.00
#
_symmetry.space_group_name_H-M   'P 1'
#
loop_
_entity.id
_entity.type
_entity.pdbx_description
1 polymer ?
#
loop_
_entity_poly.entity_id
_entity_poly.type
_entity_poly.pdbx_seq_one_letter_code
_entity_poly.pdbx_strand_id
1 'polypeptide(L)'
;MGLMWRYADATGNQRWKGMAWGMLPSLGSAMAACTWHFFYNSPDLEFLVVVQSALTVVGNCTCWLAAYRIYEAAMAEKTSA
;
A
#
# COMPACT_ATOMS: atom_id res chain seq x y z
N MET A 1 3.13 -2.79 8.29
CA MET A 1 3.68 -3.65 7.22
C MET A 1 4.44 -4.91 7.70
N GLY A 2 4.97 -4.97 8.93
CA GLY A 2 5.82 -6.10 9.36
C GLY A 2 5.18 -7.50 9.31
N LEU A 3 3.85 -7.60 9.48
CA LEU A 3 3.15 -8.89 9.43
C LEU A 3 3.26 -9.55 8.05
N MET A 4 3.02 -8.80 6.97
CA MET A 4 3.09 -9.34 5.61
C MET A 4 4.51 -9.79 5.24
N TRP A 5 5.51 -9.08 5.76
CA TRP A 5 6.91 -9.45 5.56
C TRP A 5 7.25 -10.77 6.28
N ARG A 6 6.86 -10.91 7.55
CA ARG A 6 7.06 -12.15 8.32
C ARG A 6 6.30 -13.32 7.72
N TYR A 7 5.09 -13.08 7.20
CA TYR A 7 4.30 -14.08 6.51
C TYR A 7 4.99 -14.56 5.21
N ALA A 8 5.59 -13.64 4.46
CA ALA A 8 6.38 -13.97 3.27
C ALA A 8 7.57 -14.89 3.60
N ASP A 9 8.26 -14.63 4.72
CA ASP A 9 9.39 -15.45 5.16
C ASP A 9 8.92 -16.81 5.70
N ALA A 10 7.81 -16.86 6.43
CA ALA A 10 7.26 -18.11 6.98
C ALA A 10 6.70 -19.05 5.90
N THR A 11 6.10 -18.51 4.83
CA THR A 11 5.50 -19.30 3.73
C THR A 11 6.44 -19.52 2.56
N GLY A 12 7.60 -18.85 2.52
CA GLY A 12 8.47 -18.80 1.34
C GLY A 12 7.90 -17.96 0.18
N ASN A 13 6.66 -17.48 0.26
CA ASN A 13 6.03 -16.70 -0.80
C ASN A 13 6.40 -15.21 -0.69
N GLN A 14 7.50 -14.82 -1.34
CA GLN A 14 8.03 -13.46 -1.33
C GLN A 14 7.08 -12.40 -1.92
N ARG A 15 6.00 -12.80 -2.61
CA ARG A 15 5.00 -11.87 -3.18
C ARG A 15 4.28 -11.07 -2.08
N TRP A 16 4.18 -11.61 -0.87
CA TRP A 16 3.62 -10.92 0.29
C TRP A 16 4.47 -9.71 0.73
N LYS A 17 5.78 -9.68 0.44
CA LYS A 17 6.60 -8.46 0.63
C LYS A 17 6.18 -7.37 -0.34
N GLY A 18 5.77 -7.74 -1.56
CA GLY A 18 5.20 -6.80 -2.54
C GLY A 18 3.97 -6.08 -2.00
N MET A 19 3.11 -6.77 -1.23
CA MET A 19 1.97 -6.14 -0.57
C MET A 19 2.41 -5.12 0.50
N ALA A 20 3.46 -5.41 1.28
CA ALA A 20 4.01 -4.44 2.23
C ALA A 20 4.49 -3.15 1.54
N TRP A 21 5.21 -3.28 0.42
CA TRP A 21 5.65 -2.15 -0.40
C TRP A 21 4.47 -1.40 -1.03
N GLY A 22 3.46 -2.12 -1.50
CA GLY A 22 2.25 -1.55 -2.10
C GLY A 22 1.43 -0.67 -1.16
N MET A 23 1.58 -0.81 0.16
CA MET A 23 0.88 0.02 1.16
C MET A 23 1.59 1.34 1.48
N LEU A 24 2.84 1.54 1.03
CA LEU A 24 3.61 2.75 1.34
C LEU A 24 2.97 4.05 0.83
N PRO A 25 2.41 4.12 -0.41
CA PRO A 25 1.77 5.34 -0.87
C PRO A 25 0.58 5.72 0.02
N SER A 26 -0.22 4.75 0.49
CA SER A 26 -1.32 5.02 1.43
C SER A 26 -0.85 5.58 2.76
N LEU A 27 0.33 5.17 3.25
CA LEU A 27 0.95 5.79 4.42
C LEU A 27 1.36 7.25 4.14
N GLY A 28 1.95 7.51 2.97
CA GLY A 28 2.27 8.87 2.53
C GLY A 28 1.03 9.77 2.42
N SER A 29 -0.09 9.22 1.93
CA SER A 29 -1.39 9.91 1.90
C SER A 29 -1.83 10.34 3.30
N ALA A 30 -1.80 9.41 4.26
CA ALA A 30 -2.14 9.72 5.65
C ALA A 30 -1.21 10.79 6.26
N MET A 31 0.09 10.73 5.95
CA MET A 31 1.05 11.74 6.41
C MET A 31 0.76 13.12 5.83
N ALA A 32 0.43 13.24 4.54
CA ALA A 32 0.04 14.51 3.93
C ALA A 32 -1.19 15.13 4.62
N ALA A 33 -2.20 14.30 4.91
CA ALA A 33 -3.39 14.70 5.65
C ALA A 33 -3.04 15.21 7.06
N CYS A 34 -2.24 14.44 7.80
CA CYS A 34 -1.79 14.78 9.15
C CYS A 34 -0.98 16.08 9.17
N THR A 35 -0.11 16.30 8.18
CA THR A 35 0.67 17.54 8.07
C THR A 35 -0.23 18.74 7.85
N TRP A 36 -1.21 18.65 6.93
CA TRP A 36 -2.13 19.76 6.69
C TRP A 36 -2.97 20.09 7.92
N HIS A 37 -3.47 19.07 8.63
CA HIS A 37 -4.21 19.23 9.87
C HIS A 37 -3.34 19.80 11.01
N PHE A 38 -2.07 19.39 11.11
CA PHE A 38 -1.13 19.90 12.10
C PHE A 38 -0.93 21.42 11.97
N PHE A 39 -0.97 21.94 10.74
CA PHE A 39 -0.92 23.38 10.46
C PHE A 39 -2.31 24.03 10.34
N TYR A 40 -3.32 23.48 11.03
CA TYR A 40 -4.68 24.02 11.12
C TYR A 40 -5.35 24.27 9.76
N ASN A 41 -5.05 23.44 8.76
CA ASN A 41 -5.59 23.55 7.41
C ASN A 41 -5.24 24.89 6.74
N SER A 42 -4.01 25.39 6.95
CA SER A 42 -3.51 26.59 6.28
C SER A 42 -3.74 26.52 4.75
N PRO A 43 -4.23 27.60 4.12
CA PRO A 43 -4.38 27.67 2.66
C PRO A 43 -3.06 27.45 1.89
N ASP A 44 -1.92 27.87 2.46
CA ASP A 44 -0.60 27.69 1.84
C ASP A 44 -0.22 26.22 1.62
N LEU A 45 -0.86 25.32 2.38
CA LEU A 45 -0.62 23.88 2.38
C LEU A 45 -1.76 23.09 1.73
N GLU A 46 -2.75 23.74 1.11
CA GLU A 46 -3.90 23.07 0.48
C GLU A 46 -3.48 22.05 -0.59
N PHE A 47 -2.33 22.27 -1.25
CA PHE A 47 -1.77 21.32 -2.21
C PHE A 47 -1.55 19.92 -1.62
N LEU A 48 -1.40 19.79 -0.30
CA LEU A 48 -1.29 18.50 0.39
C LEU A 48 -2.55 17.64 0.20
N VAL A 49 -3.72 18.23 -0.02
CA VAL A 49 -4.96 17.49 -0.34
C VAL A 49 -4.86 16.81 -1.71
N VAL A 50 -4.26 17.50 -2.68
CA VAL A 50 -3.99 16.93 -4.01
C VAL A 50 -2.95 15.80 -3.89
N VAL A 51 -1.90 16.00 -3.09
CA VAL A 51 -0.90 14.96 -2.82
C VAL A 51 -1.53 13.74 -2.13
N GLN A 52 -2.36 13.98 -1.12
CA GLN A 52 -3.09 12.94 -0.39
C GLN A 52 -3.99 12.12 -1.33
N SER A 53 -4.79 12.79 -2.17
CA SER A 53 -5.69 12.11 -3.10
C SER A 53 -4.90 11.31 -4.16
N ALA A 54 -3.84 11.88 -4.73
CA ALA A 54 -2.97 11.18 -5.67
C ALA A 54 -2.33 9.92 -5.05
N LEU A 55 -1.76 10.05 -3.85
CA LEU A 55 -1.15 8.93 -3.11
C LEU A 55 -2.18 7.87 -2.71
N THR A 56 -3.43 8.27 -2.48
CA THR A 56 -4.54 7.33 -2.20
C THR A 56 -4.88 6.51 -3.44
N VAL A 57 -4.99 7.14 -4.61
CA VAL A 57 -5.24 6.43 -5.88
C VAL A 57 -4.09 5.48 -6.16
N VAL A 58 -2.85 5.97 -6.10
CA VAL A 58 -1.65 5.15 -6.31
C VAL A 58 -1.60 3.99 -5.32
N GLY A 59 -1.83 4.25 -4.03
CA GLY A 59 -1.80 3.24 -2.97
C GLY A 59 -2.83 2.13 -3.16
N ASN A 60 -4.04 2.47 -3.59
CA ASN A 60 -5.06 1.47 -3.92
C ASN A 60 -4.68 0.65 -5.15
N CYS A 61 -4.19 1.29 -6.21
CA CYS A 61 -3.71 0.59 -7.40
C CYS A 61 -2.54 -0.35 -7.09
N THR A 62 -1.56 0.08 -6.30
CA THR A 62 -0.41 -0.75 -5.92
C THR A 62 -0.82 -1.91 -5.02
N CYS A 63 -1.74 -1.70 -4.07
CA CYS A 63 -2.30 -2.77 -3.26
C CYS A 63 -3.07 -3.79 -4.12
N TRP A 64 -3.88 -3.30 -5.07
CA TRP A 64 -4.63 -4.16 -5.99
C TRP A 64 -3.71 -5.04 -6.85
N LEU A 65 -2.67 -4.44 -7.45
CA LEU A 65 -1.66 -5.18 -8.22
C LEU A 65 -0.93 -6.21 -7.35
N ALA A 66 -0.56 -5.86 -6.12
CA ALA A 66 0.08 -6.79 -5.20
C ALA A 66 -0.85 -7.96 -4.81
N ALA A 67 -2.13 -7.67 -4.54
CA ALA A 67 -3.14 -8.69 -4.24
C ALA A 67 -3.37 -9.63 -5.43
N TYR A 68 -3.43 -9.10 -6.65
CA TYR A 68 -3.56 -9.90 -7.87
C TYR A 68 -2.40 -10.89 -8.04
N ARG A 69 -1.15 -10.45 -7.82
CA ARG A 69 0.02 -11.33 -7.87
C ARG A 69 -0.01 -12.46 -6.83
N ILE A 70 -0.57 -12.19 -5.64
CA ILE A 70 -0.75 -13.20 -4.60
C ILE A 70 -1.83 -14.21 -5.04
N TYR A 71 -2.93 -13.71 -5.60
CA TYR A 71 -4.01 -14.55 -6.15
C TYR A 71 -3.53 -15.48 -7.27
N GLU A 72 -2.77 -14.96 -8.24
CA GLU A 72 -2.20 -15.78 -9.31
C GLU A 72 -1.33 -16.92 -8.77
N ALA A 73 -0.50 -16.64 -7.75
CA ALA A 73 0.33 -17.65 -7.12
C ALA A 73 -0.51 -18.73 -6.41
N ALA A 74 -1.55 -18.32 -5.68
CA ALA A 74 -2.45 -19.26 -5.00
C ALA A 74 -3.21 -20.16 -5.98
N MET A 75 -3.61 -19.63 -7.15
CA MET A 75 -4.27 -20.43 -8.19
C MET A 75 -3.31 -21.42 -8.85
N ALA A 76 -2.06 -21.01 -9.11
CA ALA A 76 -1.04 -21.91 -9.65
C ALA A 76 -0.72 -23.08 -8.70
N GLU A 77 -0.65 -22.82 -7.39
CA GLU A 77 -0.50 -23.86 -6.36
C GLU A 77 -1.69 -24.83 -6.36
N LYS A 78 -2.92 -24.31 -6.43
CA LYS A 78 -4.14 -25.14 -6.44
C LYS A 78 -4.26 -26.04 -7.68
N THR A 79 -3.80 -25.59 -8.84
CA THR A 79 -3.79 -26.41 -10.07
C THR A 79 -2.72 -27.50 -10.05
N SER A 80 -1.67 -27.34 -9.25
CA SER A 80 -0.54 -28.28 -9.16
C SER A 80 -0.73 -29.37 -8.09
N ALA A 81 -1.79 -29.27 -7.30
CA ALA A 81 -2.16 -30.20 -6.21
C ALA A 81 -3.30 -31.12 -6.65
#